data_AF-A0A9N8W264-F1
#
_entry.id   AF-A0A9N8W264-F1
#
_cell.length_a   1.000
_cell.length_b   1.000
_cell.length_c   1.000
_cell.angle_alpha   90.00
_cell.angle_beta   90.00
_cell.angle_gamma   90.00
#
_symmetry.space_group_name_H-M   'P 1'
#
loop_
_entity.id
_entity.type
_entity.pdbx_description
1 polymer ?
#
loop_
_entity_poly.entity_id
_entity_poly.type
_entity_poly.pdbx_seq_one_letter_code
_entity_poly.pdbx_strand_id
1 'polypeptide(L)'
;MGKKTESNQILHRELYQRMNFLYQAATLMTTITTSPTITLAQSNNSINPKSISSAVNESDESQCSLVTSSATTKRNLIPLSRFYISTMKSIGTKQVLRIDPSIKRTLCRKCETVLLPGVTSRIRIK
;
A
#
# COMPACT_ATOMS: atom_id res chain seq x y z
N MET A 1 19.58 -39.07 26.40
CA MET A 1 18.85 -37.79 26.25
C MET A 1 19.34 -37.03 25.02
N GLY A 2 18.60 -37.06 23.92
CA GLY A 2 18.88 -36.19 22.76
C GLY A 2 18.10 -34.89 22.85
N LYS A 3 18.79 -33.75 22.99
CA LYS A 3 18.13 -32.43 22.93
C LYS A 3 17.73 -32.14 21.48
N LYS A 4 16.43 -32.22 21.17
CA LYS A 4 15.89 -31.63 19.94
C LYS A 4 15.93 -30.10 20.07
N THR A 5 16.94 -29.46 19.51
CA THR A 5 16.88 -28.02 19.20
C THR A 5 15.95 -27.85 18.01
N GLU A 6 14.68 -27.55 18.28
CA GLU A 6 13.72 -27.14 17.25
C GLU A 6 14.11 -25.75 16.74
N SER A 7 14.87 -25.72 15.64
CA SER A 7 15.05 -24.51 14.85
C SER A 7 13.71 -24.11 14.26
N ASN A 8 13.01 -23.20 14.95
CA ASN A 8 11.74 -22.60 14.55
C ASN A 8 11.88 -21.65 13.33
N GLN A 9 12.62 -22.10 12.32
CA GLN A 9 12.77 -21.44 11.03
C GLN A 9 11.59 -21.81 10.13
N ILE A 10 10.53 -21.00 10.21
CA ILE A 10 9.42 -21.07 9.26
C ILE A 10 9.96 -20.84 7.85
N LEU A 11 9.78 -21.82 6.97
CA LEU A 11 10.16 -21.74 5.56
C LEU A 11 9.56 -20.47 4.93
N HIS A 12 10.38 -19.72 4.18
CA HIS A 12 9.98 -18.46 3.52
C HIS A 12 9.53 -17.30 4.44
N ARG A 13 9.85 -17.32 5.74
CA ARG A 13 9.53 -16.25 6.73
C ARG A 13 9.78 -14.84 6.19
N GLU A 14 10.95 -14.59 5.61
CA GLU A 14 11.34 -13.26 5.09
C GLU A 14 10.52 -12.83 3.87
N LEU A 15 10.10 -13.77 3.03
CA LEU A 15 9.27 -13.49 1.86
C LEU A 15 7.86 -13.07 2.28
N TYR A 16 7.27 -13.78 3.25
CA TYR A 16 6.00 -13.37 3.86
C TYR A 16 6.11 -12.02 4.59
N GLN A 17 7.20 -11.79 5.33
CA GLN A 17 7.46 -10.50 5.98
C GLN A 17 7.57 -9.35 4.96
N ARG A 18 8.29 -9.56 3.85
CA ARG A 18 8.43 -8.60 2.74
C ARG A 18 7.10 -8.33 2.04
N MET A 19 6.30 -9.36 1.76
CA MET A 19 4.98 -9.21 1.14
C MET A 19 4.01 -8.45 2.07
N ASN A 20 4.04 -8.74 3.37
CA ASN A 20 3.23 -8.04 4.38
C ASN A 20 3.62 -6.55 4.46
N PHE A 21 4.93 -6.24 4.50
CA PHE A 21 5.42 -4.86 4.48
C PHE A 21 4.95 -4.09 3.23
N LEU A 22 5.08 -4.69 2.04
CA LEU A 22 4.61 -4.07 0.79
C LEU A 22 3.10 -3.81 0.79
N TYR A 23 2.30 -4.73 1.32
CA TYR A 23 0.85 -4.56 1.46
C TYR A 23 0.49 -3.40 2.42
N GLN A 24 1.17 -3.31 3.57
CA GLN A 24 0.97 -2.22 4.53
C GLN A 24 1.37 -0.86 3.93
N ALA A 25 2.52 -0.78 3.28
CA ALA A 25 2.98 0.42 2.59
C ALA A 25 2.00 0.85 1.48
N ALA A 26 1.51 -0.09 0.66
CA ALA A 26 0.53 0.19 -0.38
C ALA A 26 -0.78 0.75 0.19
N THR A 27 -1.24 0.18 1.30
CA THR A 27 -2.44 0.62 2.00
C THR A 27 -2.26 2.02 2.56
N LEU A 28 -1.13 2.32 3.20
CA LEU A 28 -0.80 3.64 3.73
C LEU A 28 -0.75 4.72 2.62
N MET A 29 -0.13 4.43 1.47
CA MET A 29 -0.11 5.35 0.34
C MET A 29 -1.52 5.61 -0.22
N THR A 30 -2.40 4.60 -0.23
CA THR A 30 -3.81 4.79 -0.55
C THR A 30 -4.48 5.69 0.49
N THR A 31 -4.45 5.35 1.78
CA THR A 31 -5.21 6.06 2.83
C THR A 31 -4.78 7.51 3.01
N ILE A 32 -3.48 7.83 2.86
CA ILE A 32 -3.00 9.23 2.85
C ILE A 32 -3.65 10.01 1.69
N THR A 33 -3.67 9.44 0.49
CA THR A 33 -4.21 10.11 -0.71
C THR A 33 -5.73 10.21 -0.69
N THR A 34 -6.39 9.14 -0.26
CA THR A 34 -7.86 9.02 -0.26
C THR A 34 -8.49 9.46 1.05
N SER A 35 -7.72 10.11 1.93
CA SER A 35 -8.14 10.60 3.25
C SER A 35 -9.54 11.20 3.16
N PRO A 36 -10.58 10.44 3.58
CA PRO A 36 -11.94 10.89 3.40
C PRO A 36 -12.17 12.03 4.38
N THR A 37 -12.93 13.03 3.97
CA THR A 37 -13.44 14.07 4.89
C THR A 37 -14.49 13.47 5.80
N ILE A 38 -14.08 12.53 6.67
CA ILE A 38 -14.88 12.05 7.79
C ILE A 38 -14.73 13.12 8.87
N THR A 39 -15.68 14.06 8.85
CA THR A 39 -15.97 14.88 10.03
C THR A 39 -16.51 13.96 11.12
N LEU A 40 -15.60 13.32 11.87
CA LEU A 40 -15.95 12.77 13.16
C LEU A 40 -15.96 13.95 14.14
N ALA A 41 -17.15 14.30 14.62
CA ALA A 41 -17.27 15.33 15.64
C ALA A 41 -16.73 14.79 16.98
N GLN A 42 -15.49 15.13 17.32
CA GLN A 42 -15.03 15.32 18.70
C GLN A 42 -13.65 16.02 18.77
N SER A 43 -13.57 17.00 19.68
CA SER A 43 -12.37 17.76 20.12
C SER A 43 -11.44 18.38 19.06
N ASN A 44 -11.74 19.64 18.73
CA ASN A 44 -10.81 20.77 18.63
C ASN A 44 -9.30 20.46 18.57
N ASN A 45 -8.70 20.55 17.39
CA ASN A 45 -7.63 21.53 17.15
C ASN A 45 -7.39 21.75 15.64
N SER A 46 -6.98 22.98 15.30
CA SER A 46 -6.88 23.47 13.92
C SER A 46 -5.59 23.02 13.21
N ILE A 47 -5.65 22.77 11.90
CA ILE A 47 -4.74 23.23 10.82
C ILE A 47 -5.16 22.58 9.48
N ASN A 48 -5.05 23.33 8.37
CA ASN A 48 -5.70 23.10 7.06
C ASN A 48 -4.63 23.06 5.93
N PRO A 49 -4.77 22.26 4.84
CA PRO A 49 -4.62 22.88 3.49
C PRO A 49 -5.32 22.25 2.25
N LYS A 50 -5.30 23.05 1.16
CA LYS A 50 -5.78 22.88 -0.24
C LYS A 50 -4.59 22.83 -1.26
N SER A 51 -4.68 22.40 -2.54
CA SER A 51 -5.59 21.49 -3.27
C SER A 51 -5.17 21.20 -4.75
N ILE A 52 -5.20 19.92 -5.18
CA ILE A 52 -5.56 19.42 -6.54
C ILE A 52 -4.56 19.58 -7.74
N SER A 53 -4.36 18.44 -8.45
CA SER A 53 -3.92 18.16 -9.86
C SER A 53 -2.70 18.79 -10.55
N SER A 54 -1.86 17.93 -11.13
CA SER A 54 -1.41 17.98 -12.55
C SER A 54 -0.79 16.65 -13.00
N ALA A 55 -0.64 16.44 -14.31
CA ALA A 55 -0.26 15.17 -14.93
C ALA A 55 1.23 14.83 -14.80
N VAL A 56 1.56 13.53 -14.88
CA VAL A 56 2.91 13.03 -15.18
C VAL A 56 2.79 11.95 -16.26
N ASN A 57 3.36 12.26 -17.43
CA ASN A 57 3.63 11.26 -18.46
C ASN A 57 4.85 10.42 -18.06
N GLU A 58 4.96 9.23 -18.64
CA GLU A 58 6.16 8.40 -18.55
C GLU A 58 7.37 9.11 -19.16
N SER A 59 8.49 9.11 -18.45
CA SER A 59 9.85 9.22 -18.99
C SER A 59 10.80 8.65 -17.94
N ASP A 60 11.63 7.68 -18.35
CA ASP A 60 12.79 7.25 -17.58
C ASP A 60 13.74 8.44 -17.36
N GLU A 61 14.23 8.65 -16.13
CA GLU A 61 15.66 8.85 -15.92
C GLU A 61 16.06 8.60 -14.45
N SER A 62 17.36 8.45 -14.21
CA SER A 62 17.95 8.07 -12.93
C SER A 62 18.47 9.25 -12.10
N GLN A 63 18.53 9.02 -10.79
CA GLN A 63 19.32 9.73 -9.76
C GLN A 63 18.70 10.90 -8.97
N CYS A 64 18.74 10.70 -7.65
CA CYS A 64 19.14 11.63 -6.57
C CYS A 64 18.64 13.09 -6.56
N SER A 65 17.91 13.44 -5.50
CA SER A 65 18.44 14.34 -4.46
C SER A 65 17.56 14.40 -3.19
N LEU A 66 18.17 14.73 -2.06
CA LEU A 66 17.50 15.07 -0.82
C LEU A 66 16.92 16.48 -0.93
N VAL A 67 15.59 16.62 -0.99
CA VAL A 67 14.91 17.92 -0.91
C VAL A 67 14.09 18.03 0.38
N THR A 68 14.71 18.62 1.40
CA THR A 68 14.04 19.10 2.61
C THR A 68 13.25 20.37 2.29
N SER A 69 12.11 20.22 1.63
CA SER A 69 11.23 21.33 1.25
C SER A 69 9.79 21.07 1.68
N SER A 70 9.34 21.80 2.70
CA SER A 70 7.97 21.80 3.18
C SER A 70 7.02 22.46 2.16
N ALA A 71 6.44 21.65 1.26
CA ALA A 71 5.48 22.11 0.26
C ALA A 71 4.17 21.31 0.33
N THR A 72 3.06 22.00 0.62
CA THR A 72 1.71 21.44 0.74
C THR A 72 1.03 21.15 -0.61
N THR A 73 1.74 20.45 -1.50
CA THR A 73 1.15 19.91 -2.73
C THR A 73 0.38 18.64 -2.39
N LYS A 74 -0.88 18.50 -2.85
CA LYS A 74 -1.64 17.24 -2.69
C LYS A 74 -0.97 16.11 -3.50
N ARG A 75 -0.09 15.34 -2.84
CA ARG A 75 0.62 14.22 -3.47
C ARG A 75 -0.36 13.09 -3.78
N ASN A 76 -0.51 12.77 -5.06
CA ASN A 76 -1.24 11.58 -5.50
C ASN A 76 -0.34 10.35 -5.38
N LEU A 77 -0.48 9.58 -4.30
CA LEU A 77 0.34 8.41 -4.00
C LEU A 77 -0.30 7.09 -4.49
N ILE A 78 -1.41 7.16 -5.25
CA ILE A 78 -2.07 5.97 -5.83
C ILE A 78 -1.15 5.20 -6.79
N PRO A 79 -0.36 5.82 -7.70
CA PRO A 79 0.59 5.09 -8.54
C PRO A 79 1.62 4.31 -7.71
N LEU A 80 2.12 4.91 -6.63
CA LEU A 80 3.08 4.29 -5.72
C LEU A 80 2.48 3.09 -4.95
N SER A 81 1.22 3.20 -4.53
CA SER A 81 0.46 2.07 -3.96
C SER A 81 0.39 0.88 -4.93
N ARG A 82 0.06 1.15 -6.21
CA ARG A 82 0.01 0.11 -7.25
C ARG A 82 1.36 -0.56 -7.46
N PHE A 83 2.45 0.21 -7.49
CA PHE A 83 3.82 -0.31 -7.63
C PHE A 83 4.21 -1.26 -6.49
N TYR A 84 3.82 -0.97 -5.25
CA TYR A 84 4.07 -1.89 -4.13
C TYR A 84 3.26 -3.19 -4.25
N ILE A 85 2.02 -3.13 -4.76
CA ILE A 85 1.17 -4.31 -4.99
C ILE A 85 1.66 -5.14 -6.18
N SER A 86 2.10 -4.50 -7.27
CA SER A 86 2.70 -5.18 -8.43
C SER A 86 3.98 -5.92 -8.02
N THR A 87 4.81 -5.28 -7.19
CA THR A 87 6.01 -5.88 -6.58
C THR A 87 5.65 -7.06 -5.67
N MET A 88 4.65 -6.92 -4.81
CA MET A 88 4.18 -8.00 -3.93
C MET A 88 3.67 -9.21 -4.73
N LYS A 89 2.87 -8.99 -5.78
CA LYS A 89 2.41 -10.05 -6.69
C LYS A 89 3.58 -10.71 -7.42
N SER A 90 4.54 -9.92 -7.90
CA SER A 90 5.75 -10.41 -8.59
C SER A 90 6.64 -11.28 -7.69
N ILE A 91 6.73 -10.96 -6.40
CA ILE A 91 7.40 -11.83 -5.42
C ILE A 91 6.60 -13.13 -5.25
N GLY A 92 5.28 -13.04 -5.11
CA GLY A 92 4.40 -14.21 -5.01
C GLY A 92 4.52 -15.17 -6.19
N THR A 93 4.54 -14.67 -7.43
CA THR A 93 4.68 -15.51 -8.62
C THR A 93 6.08 -16.10 -8.78
N LYS A 94 7.14 -15.28 -8.62
CA LYS A 94 8.54 -15.75 -8.74
C LYS A 94 8.91 -16.80 -7.69
N GLN A 95 8.40 -16.64 -6.46
CA GLN A 95 8.66 -17.56 -5.35
C GLN A 95 7.61 -18.68 -5.20
N VAL A 96 6.64 -18.77 -6.12
CA VAL A 96 5.53 -19.74 -6.12
C VAL A 96 4.73 -19.75 -4.80
N LEU A 97 4.60 -18.57 -4.17
CA LEU A 97 3.89 -18.40 -2.90
C LEU A 97 2.42 -18.02 -3.11
N ARG A 98 1.54 -18.61 -2.29
CA ARG A 98 0.11 -18.30 -2.29
C ARG A 98 -0.18 -17.09 -1.41
N ILE A 99 -0.65 -16.00 -2.02
CA ILE A 99 -1.22 -14.85 -1.29
C ILE A 99 -2.50 -15.28 -0.57
N ASP A 100 -2.60 -14.93 0.71
CA ASP A 100 -3.76 -15.17 1.58
C ASP A 100 -5.08 -14.67 0.94
N PRO A 101 -6.20 -15.44 1.02
CA PRO A 101 -7.47 -15.04 0.44
C PRO A 101 -8.02 -13.70 0.95
N SER A 102 -7.75 -13.31 2.19
CA SER A 102 -8.22 -12.06 2.79
C SER A 102 -7.51 -10.87 2.14
N ILE A 103 -6.17 -10.91 2.08
CA ILE A 103 -5.35 -9.92 1.36
C ILE A 103 -5.72 -9.89 -0.13
N LYS A 104 -5.92 -11.05 -0.76
CA LYS A 104 -6.25 -11.13 -2.20
C LYS A 104 -7.58 -10.46 -2.53
N ARG A 105 -8.58 -10.52 -1.64
CA ARG A 105 -9.89 -9.85 -1.82
C ARG A 105 -9.82 -8.33 -1.67
N THR A 106 -8.82 -7.78 -0.97
CA THR A 106 -8.64 -6.32 -0.83
C THR A 106 -7.83 -5.69 -1.98
N LEU A 107 -7.53 -6.43 -3.05
CA LEU A 107 -6.69 -5.98 -4.16
C LEU A 107 -7.39 -6.11 -5.51
N CYS A 108 -7.32 -5.08 -6.34
CA CYS A 108 -7.85 -5.15 -7.69
C CYS A 108 -6.99 -6.07 -8.59
N ARG A 109 -7.66 -6.96 -9.35
CA ARG A 109 -6.99 -7.83 -10.33
C ARG A 109 -6.38 -7.05 -11.49
N LYS A 110 -7.06 -6.00 -11.98
CA LYS A 110 -6.69 -5.28 -13.23
C LYS A 110 -5.76 -4.09 -13.01
N CYS A 111 -6.08 -3.19 -12.07
CA CYS A 111 -5.33 -1.95 -11.83
C CYS A 111 -4.53 -1.93 -10.52
N GLU A 112 -4.47 -3.07 -9.83
CA GLU A 112 -3.55 -3.32 -8.71
C GLU A 112 -3.63 -2.32 -7.55
N THR A 113 -4.77 -1.65 -7.39
CA THR A 113 -5.04 -0.74 -6.26
C THR A 113 -5.62 -1.48 -5.06
N VAL A 114 -5.42 -0.95 -3.85
CA VAL A 114 -6.14 -1.40 -2.65
C VAL A 114 -7.62 -1.02 -2.77
N LEU A 115 -8.50 -1.96 -2.41
CA LEU A 115 -9.95 -1.84 -2.40
C LEU A 115 -10.43 -1.49 -0.97
N LEU A 116 -10.46 -0.20 -0.64
CA LEU A 116 -11.14 0.29 0.56
C LEU A 116 -12.65 0.40 0.28
N PRO A 117 -13.51 -0.23 1.11
CA PRO A 117 -14.96 -0.09 0.98
C PRO A 117 -15.39 1.37 1.19
N GLY A 118 -16.31 1.85 0.35
CA GLY A 118 -16.83 3.23 0.41
C GLY A 118 -15.90 4.29 -0.20
N VAL A 119 -14.64 3.95 -0.50
CA VAL A 119 -13.63 4.91 -1.00
C VAL A 119 -13.15 4.54 -2.41
N THR A 120 -12.49 3.39 -2.56
CA THR A 120 -12.02 2.89 -3.86
C THR A 120 -12.81 1.69 -4.38
N SER A 121 -13.67 1.10 -3.54
CA SER A 121 -14.50 -0.06 -3.84
C SER A 121 -15.94 0.12 -3.35
N ARG A 122 -16.90 -0.44 -4.11
CA ARG A 122 -18.33 -0.50 -3.75
C ARG A 122 -18.70 -1.95 -3.52
N ILE A 123 -19.07 -2.30 -2.28
CA ILE A 123 -19.55 -3.63 -1.92
C ILE A 123 -21.08 -3.64 -2.00
N ARG A 124 -21.65 -4.70 -2.58
CA ARG A 124 -23.09 -4.98 -2.60
C ARG A 124 -23.29 -6.43 -2.19
N ILE A 125 -24.21 -6.66 -1.26
CA ILE A 125 -24.69 -8.00 -0.91
C ILE A 125 -25.94 -8.25 -1.78
N LYS A 126 -26.11 -9.50 -2.23
CA LYS A 126 -27.32 -10.00 -2.90
C LYS A 126 -27.94 -11.08 -2.03
#